data_AF-A0A8D0H1A3-F1
#
_entry.id   AF-A0A8D0H1A3-F1
#
_cell.length_a   1.000
_cell.length_b   1.000
_cell.length_c   1.000
_cell.angle_alpha   90.00
_cell.angle_beta   90.00
_cell.angle_gamma   90.00
#
_symmetry.space_group_name_H-M   'P 1'
#
loop_
_entity.id
_entity.type
_entity.pdbx_description
1 polymer ?
#
loop_
_entity_poly.entity_id
_entity_poly.type
_entity_poly.pdbx_seq_one_letter_code
_entity_poly.pdbx_strand_id
1 'polypeptide(L)'
;LPNLTPIKSHRLPPAASPRQIPLLSVVAGPNMDTLGFEAMDSNVPGLSQVILQKLNMKTSASSWNGKVSLSMVFQHSPGLWHPPFYPLPFRFAVEGKKLAMDFGIRTYFEMFQKMEDTFKFCVECKKVPDALPNPKSLRRCKRCQNVYYCGSECQRANWPVHKKFCKKLKLVALDRLVEWLIFTGDIPFPTGPWVKRIQEVKSWEDWFSVQEDLEEKLGAILTGRYMSLLWDNAGKPRPDEKELLESVKRVTTDFESRPITIGMGLHAFGVDPYVKPITVHVVGASHIETLNTRVTDYDELTQMFPAHQGIEVVMVGLDVADGPIMRPPLAAFGPRGRVYLSSYKGLYHDFWESQVEMQQAARPELVVGFHPGFHACPELMEGWLPTLLLLRDYKIPSLFTMYSEQELKHSLKILMELETQIMACGANPFASLKPEQVYSDPNKPPVYCSSHYLMFHGLGGLPNELNMGELEGDDRD
;
A
#
# COMPACT_ATOMS: atom_id res chain seq x y z
N LEU A 1 -24.60 -77.82 13.60
CA LEU A 1 -25.62 -78.25 12.61
C LEU A 1 -26.92 -77.55 12.96
N PRO A 2 -27.70 -76.99 12.00
CA PRO A 2 -27.51 -76.86 10.54
C PRO A 2 -27.44 -75.35 10.13
N ASN A 3 -27.17 -74.86 8.91
CA ASN A 3 -26.97 -75.40 7.56
C ASN A 3 -26.15 -74.37 6.72
N LEU A 4 -25.41 -74.89 5.73
CA LEU A 4 -24.44 -74.22 4.85
C LEU A 4 -25.04 -73.57 3.58
N THR A 5 -24.23 -72.69 2.95
CA THR A 5 -23.90 -72.51 1.48
C THR A 5 -24.05 -71.06 0.95
N PRO A 6 -23.39 -70.63 -0.16
CA PRO A 6 -21.94 -70.49 -0.35
C PRO A 6 -21.48 -69.13 -0.99
N ILE A 7 -20.16 -68.96 -1.06
CA ILE A 7 -19.35 -67.83 -1.57
C ILE A 7 -19.61 -67.48 -3.05
N LYS A 8 -19.61 -66.18 -3.40
CA LYS A 8 -19.33 -65.65 -4.76
C LYS A 8 -18.22 -64.59 -4.72
N SER A 9 -17.22 -64.80 -5.57
CA SER A 9 -16.05 -63.95 -5.81
C SER A 9 -16.40 -62.71 -6.66
N HIS A 10 -15.95 -61.52 -6.25
CA HIS A 10 -15.88 -60.35 -7.13
C HIS A 10 -14.41 -59.93 -7.36
N ARG A 11 -14.05 -59.82 -8.64
CA ARG A 11 -12.73 -59.45 -9.17
C ARG A 11 -12.49 -57.93 -9.04
N LEU A 12 -11.27 -57.57 -8.70
CA LEU A 12 -10.73 -56.20 -8.78
C LEU A 12 -10.41 -55.82 -10.25
N PRO A 13 -10.57 -54.55 -10.65
CA PRO A 13 -10.17 -54.06 -11.98
C PRO A 13 -8.65 -53.78 -12.06
N PRO A 14 -8.02 -53.87 -13.26
CA PRO A 14 -6.57 -53.74 -13.42
C PRO A 14 -6.10 -52.29 -13.60
N ALA A 15 -4.86 -52.05 -13.20
CA ALA A 15 -4.11 -50.80 -13.36
C ALA A 15 -3.73 -50.55 -14.84
N ALA A 16 -3.79 -49.29 -15.28
CA ALA A 16 -3.34 -48.86 -16.59
C ALA A 16 -1.93 -48.24 -16.53
N SER A 17 -1.07 -48.65 -17.46
CA SER A 17 0.32 -48.22 -17.65
C SER A 17 0.45 -47.20 -18.82
N PRO A 18 1.61 -46.53 -18.99
CA PRO A 18 1.72 -45.21 -19.60
C PRO A 18 1.86 -45.26 -21.14
N ARG A 19 1.36 -44.23 -21.84
CA ARG A 19 1.53 -44.10 -23.30
C ARG A 19 2.39 -42.91 -23.70
N GLN A 20 3.29 -43.21 -24.64
CA GLN A 20 4.35 -42.42 -25.25
C GLN A 20 3.84 -41.26 -26.12
N ILE A 21 4.71 -40.25 -26.24
CA ILE A 21 4.61 -39.04 -27.08
C ILE A 21 5.18 -39.35 -28.48
N PRO A 22 4.52 -38.95 -29.59
CA PRO A 22 5.15 -38.80 -30.89
C PRO A 22 5.45 -37.33 -31.25
N LEU A 23 6.57 -37.13 -31.95
CA LEU A 23 7.11 -35.88 -32.49
C LEU A 23 6.83 -35.75 -34.01
N LEU A 24 6.92 -34.51 -34.53
CA LEU A 24 6.87 -34.00 -35.94
C LEU A 24 5.47 -33.50 -36.40
N SER A 25 5.30 -32.41 -37.17
CA SER A 25 6.19 -31.53 -37.96
C SER A 25 5.50 -30.18 -38.29
N VAL A 26 6.32 -29.18 -38.64
CA VAL A 26 6.00 -27.81 -39.08
C VAL A 26 5.11 -27.75 -40.35
N VAL A 27 4.06 -26.91 -40.34
CA VAL A 27 3.51 -26.21 -41.54
C VAL A 27 3.02 -24.81 -41.12
N ALA A 28 3.29 -23.82 -41.98
CA ALA A 28 3.16 -22.38 -41.79
C ALA A 28 1.72 -21.82 -41.87
N GLY A 29 1.49 -20.73 -41.09
CA GLY A 29 0.57 -19.58 -41.32
C GLY A 29 -0.89 -19.80 -41.73
N PRO A 30 -1.85 -19.08 -41.11
CA PRO A 30 -1.91 -17.63 -41.36
C PRO A 30 -2.17 -16.76 -40.11
N ASN A 31 -1.55 -15.58 -40.20
CA ASN A 31 -1.89 -14.27 -39.65
C ASN A 31 -2.90 -14.13 -38.48
N MET A 32 -2.36 -13.46 -37.45
CA MET A 32 -2.93 -12.73 -36.32
C MET A 32 -4.46 -12.65 -36.19
N ASP A 33 -4.97 -13.06 -35.02
CA ASP A 33 -5.62 -12.18 -34.04
C ASP A 33 -6.00 -13.04 -32.80
N THR A 34 -5.03 -13.24 -31.91
CA THR A 34 -5.19 -14.09 -30.73
C THR A 34 -5.62 -13.25 -29.53
N LEU A 35 -6.81 -13.57 -29.03
CA LEU A 35 -7.20 -13.40 -27.64
C LEU A 35 -6.08 -13.90 -26.71
N GLY A 36 -5.62 -13.03 -25.82
CA GLY A 36 -4.60 -13.32 -24.81
C GLY A 36 -4.69 -12.32 -23.66
N PHE A 37 -5.84 -12.28 -23.00
CA PHE A 37 -5.98 -11.62 -21.70
C PHE A 37 -5.52 -12.61 -20.64
N GLU A 38 -4.28 -12.50 -20.19
CA GLU A 38 -3.83 -13.00 -18.89
C GLU A 38 -2.51 -12.30 -18.52
N ALA A 39 -2.34 -12.02 -17.22
CA ALA A 39 -1.31 -11.22 -16.57
C ALA A 39 -1.51 -9.69 -16.58
N MET A 40 -2.28 -9.20 -15.59
CA MET A 40 -2.10 -7.87 -14.98
C MET A 40 -2.93 -7.82 -13.68
N ASP A 41 -2.35 -8.34 -12.59
CA ASP A 41 -2.88 -8.15 -11.24
C ASP A 41 -1.68 -7.97 -10.29
N SER A 42 -1.18 -6.74 -10.22
CA SER A 42 -0.47 -6.22 -9.05
C SER A 42 -1.33 -5.10 -8.49
N ASN A 43 -2.12 -5.45 -7.47
CA ASN A 43 -3.00 -4.54 -6.73
C ASN A 43 -2.14 -3.55 -5.93
N VAL A 44 -2.64 -2.31 -5.72
CA VAL A 44 -2.39 -1.35 -4.59
C VAL A 44 -2.76 0.11 -4.98
N PRO A 45 -3.16 1.00 -4.03
CA PRO A 45 -3.98 2.18 -4.30
C PRO A 45 -3.21 3.48 -4.56
N GLY A 46 -3.90 4.57 -4.98
CA GLY A 46 -3.34 5.93 -4.82
C GLY A 46 -3.39 6.91 -6.01
N LEU A 47 -4.29 6.78 -6.97
CA LEU A 47 -4.41 7.81 -8.02
C LEU A 47 -5.00 9.14 -7.51
N SER A 48 -5.82 9.10 -6.46
CA SER A 48 -6.28 10.30 -5.74
C SER A 48 -5.08 11.13 -5.31
N GLN A 49 -4.03 10.49 -4.80
CA GLN A 49 -2.84 11.15 -4.28
C GLN A 49 -2.04 11.83 -5.41
N VAL A 50 -1.82 11.19 -6.56
CA VAL A 50 -1.16 11.84 -7.72
C VAL A 50 -1.98 13.04 -8.25
N ILE A 51 -3.31 12.97 -8.21
CA ILE A 51 -4.18 14.12 -8.55
C ILE A 51 -4.04 15.22 -7.49
N LEU A 52 -4.00 14.87 -6.21
CA LEU A 52 -3.79 15.76 -5.06
C LEU A 52 -2.38 16.40 -5.05
N GLN A 53 -1.36 15.73 -5.60
CA GLN A 53 -0.01 16.27 -5.83
C GLN A 53 -0.05 17.46 -6.79
N LYS A 54 -0.74 17.30 -7.92
CA LYS A 54 -0.84 18.33 -8.96
C LYS A 54 -1.78 19.48 -8.57
N LEU A 55 -2.48 19.34 -7.43
CA LEU A 55 -3.41 20.30 -6.85
C LEU A 55 -2.77 21.28 -5.86
N ASN A 56 -1.49 21.11 -5.51
CA ASN A 56 -0.74 22.14 -4.79
C ASN A 56 -0.38 23.29 -5.74
N MET A 57 -1.43 23.98 -6.23
CA MET A 57 -1.36 25.08 -7.17
C MET A 57 -0.36 26.12 -6.69
N LYS A 58 0.59 26.45 -7.57
CA LYS A 58 1.54 27.56 -7.43
C LYS A 58 0.87 28.75 -6.75
N THR A 59 1.28 29.05 -5.52
CA THR A 59 1.02 30.36 -4.92
C THR A 59 1.68 31.40 -5.82
N SER A 60 0.86 32.15 -6.54
CA SER A 60 1.31 33.33 -7.27
C SER A 60 1.81 34.38 -6.28
N ALA A 61 3.13 34.46 -6.09
CA ALA A 61 3.93 35.70 -5.97
C ALA A 61 5.29 35.44 -5.30
N SER A 62 6.36 35.36 -6.08
CA SER A 62 7.56 36.18 -5.91
C SER A 62 8.54 35.88 -7.03
N SER A 63 8.85 36.90 -7.81
CA SER A 63 9.80 36.90 -8.92
C SER A 63 11.16 36.32 -8.52
N TRP A 64 11.65 35.36 -9.30
CA TRP A 64 13.07 35.16 -9.49
C TRP A 64 13.37 35.22 -10.99
N ASN A 65 14.04 36.31 -11.37
CA ASN A 65 14.65 36.48 -12.67
C ASN A 65 15.81 35.49 -12.80
N GLY A 66 15.76 34.63 -13.81
CA GLY A 66 16.86 33.73 -14.13
C GLY A 66 16.62 33.05 -15.46
N LYS A 67 17.06 33.70 -16.55
CA LYS A 67 17.24 33.05 -17.86
C LYS A 67 18.19 31.87 -17.68
N VAL A 68 17.76 30.64 -18.00
CA VAL A 68 18.69 29.62 -18.50
C VAL A 68 18.02 28.87 -19.66
N SER A 69 18.77 28.84 -20.76
CA SER A 69 18.44 28.31 -22.07
C SER A 69 18.27 26.80 -22.07
N LEU A 70 17.29 26.31 -22.81
CA LEU A 70 17.32 24.94 -23.36
C LEU A 70 18.50 24.85 -24.34
N SER A 71 19.37 23.86 -24.15
CA SER A 71 20.11 23.27 -25.26
C SER A 71 20.24 21.76 -25.03
N MET A 72 19.71 21.02 -25.98
CA MET A 72 19.86 19.59 -26.19
C MET A 72 21.31 19.13 -26.06
N VAL A 73 21.52 17.97 -25.42
CA VAL A 73 22.46 16.96 -25.92
C VAL A 73 21.78 15.59 -25.78
N PHE A 74 21.27 15.09 -26.90
CA PHE A 74 21.07 13.66 -27.12
C PHE A 74 22.39 13.12 -27.66
N GLN A 75 23.00 12.14 -26.99
CA GLN A 75 23.95 11.23 -27.62
C GLN A 75 23.77 9.81 -27.08
N HIS A 76 23.16 9.01 -27.96
CA HIS A 76 23.02 7.56 -28.07
C HIS A 76 23.97 6.68 -27.24
N SER A 77 23.36 5.71 -26.55
CA SER A 77 23.87 4.33 -26.45
C SER A 77 22.66 3.37 -26.51
N PRO A 78 22.65 2.38 -27.42
CA PRO A 78 21.50 1.50 -27.64
C PRO A 78 21.53 0.34 -26.65
N GLY A 79 20.74 0.47 -25.60
CA GLY A 79 20.41 -0.61 -24.67
C GLY A 79 19.14 -0.18 -23.95
N LEU A 80 17.99 -0.46 -24.56
CA LEU A 80 16.68 -0.12 -23.99
C LEU A 80 16.45 -0.93 -22.72
N TRP A 81 16.87 -0.37 -21.59
CA TRP A 81 16.28 -0.65 -20.29
C TRP A 81 14.91 0.04 -20.27
N HIS A 82 13.86 -0.74 -20.49
CA HIS A 82 12.49 -0.32 -20.21
C HIS A 82 12.29 -0.31 -18.69
N PRO A 83 11.81 0.78 -18.07
CA PRO A 83 11.48 0.77 -16.64
C PRO A 83 10.28 -0.17 -16.40
N PRO A 84 10.24 -0.92 -15.28
CA PRO A 84 9.14 -1.81 -14.98
C PRO A 84 7.86 -1.00 -14.75
N PHE A 85 6.85 -1.39 -15.50
CA PHE A 85 5.52 -0.81 -15.57
C PHE A 85 4.74 -1.09 -14.28
N TYR A 86 4.09 -0.06 -13.71
CA TYR A 86 2.95 -0.21 -12.78
C TYR A 86 1.78 0.66 -13.22
N PRO A 87 0.53 0.22 -12.94
CA PRO A 87 -0.57 0.38 -13.86
C PRO A 87 -1.05 1.83 -13.95
N LEU A 88 -1.11 2.29 -15.20
CA LEU A 88 -2.04 3.36 -15.60
C LEU A 88 -3.43 3.04 -15.02
N PRO A 89 -4.19 4.04 -14.54
CA PRO A 89 -5.55 3.79 -14.07
C PRO A 89 -6.31 3.01 -15.14
N PHE A 90 -7.20 2.09 -14.77
CA PHE A 90 -7.89 1.22 -15.73
C PHE A 90 -8.43 1.99 -16.96
N ARG A 91 -8.90 3.24 -16.75
CA ARG A 91 -9.26 4.18 -17.81
C ARG A 91 -8.12 4.55 -18.77
N PHE A 92 -6.93 4.85 -18.27
CA PHE A 92 -5.74 5.15 -19.09
C PHE A 92 -5.17 3.90 -19.78
N ALA A 93 -5.26 2.72 -19.15
CA ALA A 93 -4.99 1.45 -19.81
C ALA A 93 -5.95 1.21 -20.99
N VAL A 94 -7.20 1.70 -20.89
CA VAL A 94 -8.21 1.66 -21.94
C VAL A 94 -8.05 2.80 -22.98
N GLU A 95 -7.54 3.98 -22.59
CA GLU A 95 -7.50 5.17 -23.46
C GLU A 95 -6.17 5.40 -24.22
N GLY A 96 -5.06 4.78 -23.82
CA GLY A 96 -3.79 4.82 -24.57
C GLY A 96 -3.14 6.21 -24.76
N LYS A 97 -3.56 7.24 -24.02
CA LYS A 97 -3.08 8.63 -24.19
C LYS A 97 -1.95 9.02 -23.23
N LYS A 98 -0.93 9.73 -23.75
CA LYS A 98 0.09 10.45 -22.96
C LYS A 98 -0.49 11.72 -22.32
N LEU A 99 0.00 12.07 -21.11
CA LEU A 99 -0.43 13.23 -20.32
C LEU A 99 -0.30 14.55 -21.11
N ALA A 100 -1.40 15.29 -21.25
CA ALA A 100 -1.39 16.68 -21.71
C ALA A 100 -0.89 17.61 -20.59
N MET A 101 -0.15 18.66 -20.97
CA MET A 101 0.70 19.47 -20.07
C MET A 101 -0.02 20.48 -19.14
N ASP A 102 -1.34 20.64 -19.18
CA ASP A 102 -2.03 21.61 -18.30
C ASP A 102 -3.32 21.05 -17.68
N PHE A 103 -3.25 20.68 -16.39
CA PHE A 103 -4.42 20.36 -15.56
C PHE A 103 -4.88 21.63 -14.84
N GLY A 104 -5.48 22.59 -15.55
CA GLY A 104 -6.12 23.74 -14.92
C GLY A 104 -7.25 23.27 -14.00
N ILE A 105 -7.02 23.25 -12.69
CA ILE A 105 -8.04 23.08 -11.65
C ILE A 105 -8.20 24.46 -11.02
N ARG A 106 -9.42 24.99 -11.05
CA ARG A 106 -9.72 26.36 -10.62
C ARG A 106 -10.64 26.40 -9.40
N THR A 107 -11.28 25.27 -9.07
CA THR A 107 -12.22 25.14 -7.96
C THR A 107 -12.09 23.78 -7.26
N TYR A 108 -12.52 23.70 -6.00
CA TYR A 108 -12.60 22.42 -5.28
C TYR A 108 -13.59 21.44 -5.93
N PHE A 109 -14.67 21.93 -6.52
CA PHE A 109 -15.58 21.12 -7.32
C PHE A 109 -14.86 20.42 -8.48
N GLU A 110 -14.05 21.15 -9.26
CA GLU A 110 -13.26 20.57 -10.35
C GLU A 110 -12.24 19.55 -9.85
N MET A 111 -11.64 19.78 -8.68
CA MET A 111 -10.75 18.82 -8.01
C MET A 111 -11.48 17.50 -7.72
N PHE A 112 -12.59 17.55 -6.99
CA PHE A 112 -13.33 16.34 -6.62
C PHE A 112 -13.91 15.63 -7.84
N GLN A 113 -14.34 16.38 -8.86
CA GLN A 113 -14.80 15.80 -10.12
C GLN A 113 -13.67 15.06 -10.85
N LYS A 114 -12.47 15.65 -10.95
CA LYS A 114 -11.32 15.00 -11.59
C LYS A 114 -10.86 13.76 -10.84
N MET A 115 -10.85 13.80 -9.50
CA MET A 115 -10.58 12.61 -8.69
C MET A 115 -11.60 11.52 -8.99
N GLU A 116 -12.88 11.87 -9.09
CA GLU A 116 -13.96 10.93 -9.42
C GLU A 116 -13.86 10.35 -10.83
N ASP A 117 -13.50 11.18 -11.82
CA ASP A 117 -13.41 10.81 -13.23
C ASP A 117 -12.36 9.72 -13.51
N THR A 118 -11.45 9.48 -12.58
CA THR A 118 -10.45 8.41 -12.69
C THR A 118 -11.00 6.99 -12.54
N PHE A 119 -12.09 6.83 -11.81
CA PHE A 119 -12.76 5.55 -11.57
C PHE A 119 -14.18 5.52 -12.13
N LYS A 120 -14.51 6.49 -13.00
CA LYS A 120 -15.83 6.66 -13.61
C LYS A 120 -15.95 5.86 -14.90
N PHE A 121 -16.31 4.60 -14.79
CA PHE A 121 -16.58 3.70 -15.92
C PHE A 121 -17.68 2.70 -15.55
N CYS A 122 -18.33 2.10 -16.55
CA CYS A 122 -19.31 1.05 -16.28
C CYS A 122 -18.61 -0.20 -15.73
N VAL A 123 -18.91 -0.61 -14.49
CA VAL A 123 -18.26 -1.78 -13.87
C VAL A 123 -18.53 -3.09 -14.61
N GLU A 124 -19.68 -3.19 -15.29
CA GLU A 124 -20.08 -4.38 -16.04
C GLU A 124 -19.39 -4.42 -17.42
N CYS A 125 -19.71 -3.47 -18.30
CA CYS A 125 -19.24 -3.50 -19.69
C CYS A 125 -17.91 -2.76 -19.92
N LYS A 126 -17.28 -2.25 -18.85
CA LYS A 126 -15.98 -1.56 -18.84
C LYS A 126 -15.88 -0.29 -19.68
N LYS A 127 -16.98 0.16 -20.31
CA LYS A 127 -17.03 1.40 -21.10
C LYS A 127 -16.83 2.63 -20.22
N VAL A 128 -15.89 3.48 -20.65
CA VAL A 128 -15.62 4.82 -20.12
C VAL A 128 -16.61 5.84 -20.69
N PRO A 129 -16.73 7.07 -20.14
CA PRO A 129 -17.73 8.06 -20.58
C PRO A 129 -17.67 8.36 -22.08
N ASP A 130 -16.47 8.49 -22.64
CA ASP A 130 -16.24 8.85 -24.04
C ASP A 130 -16.63 7.72 -25.01
N ALA A 131 -16.68 6.48 -24.52
CA ALA A 131 -17.08 5.30 -25.30
C ALA A 131 -18.60 5.03 -25.25
N LEU A 132 -19.38 5.90 -24.60
CA LEU A 132 -20.83 5.77 -24.47
C LEU A 132 -21.56 6.68 -25.46
N PRO A 133 -22.67 6.23 -26.08
CA PRO A 133 -23.49 7.07 -26.97
C PRO A 133 -23.98 8.36 -26.30
N ASN A 134 -24.16 8.32 -24.97
CA ASN A 134 -24.39 9.49 -24.15
C ASN A 134 -23.48 9.41 -22.91
N PRO A 135 -22.42 10.24 -22.80
CA PRO A 135 -21.51 10.24 -21.64
C PRO A 135 -22.21 10.48 -20.30
N LYS A 136 -23.38 11.15 -20.29
CA LYS A 136 -24.20 11.37 -19.08
C LYS A 136 -24.98 10.13 -18.63
N SER A 137 -24.84 8.99 -19.32
CA SER A 137 -25.56 7.75 -19.00
C SER A 137 -24.98 6.99 -17.79
N LEU A 138 -23.73 7.24 -17.41
CA LEU A 138 -23.14 6.61 -16.23
C LEU A 138 -23.81 7.10 -14.94
N ARG A 139 -24.43 6.17 -14.23
CA ARG A 139 -25.10 6.40 -12.95
C ARG A 139 -24.42 5.63 -11.85
N ARG A 140 -24.23 6.30 -10.70
CA ARG A 140 -23.71 5.67 -9.48
C ARG A 140 -24.69 4.61 -8.98
N CYS A 141 -24.15 3.55 -8.39
CA CYS A 141 -24.96 2.69 -7.52
C CYS A 141 -25.53 3.55 -6.38
N LYS A 142 -26.86 3.61 -6.26
CA LYS A 142 -27.54 4.45 -5.26
C LYS A 142 -27.16 4.11 -3.81
N ARG A 143 -26.73 2.86 -3.55
CA ARG A 143 -26.38 2.37 -2.22
C ARG A 143 -24.95 2.73 -1.80
N CYS A 144 -23.95 2.38 -2.62
CA CYS A 144 -22.55 2.57 -2.25
C CYS A 144 -21.91 3.86 -2.77
N GLN A 145 -22.49 4.50 -3.80
CA GLN A 145 -21.93 5.71 -4.43
C GLN A 145 -20.49 5.58 -4.96
N ASN A 146 -20.00 4.34 -5.14
CA ASN A 146 -18.62 4.05 -5.52
C ASN A 146 -18.47 3.56 -6.98
N VAL A 147 -19.38 2.70 -7.45
CA VAL A 147 -19.33 2.10 -8.81
C VAL A 147 -20.38 2.72 -9.73
N TYR A 148 -20.12 2.67 -11.04
CA TYR A 148 -21.01 3.24 -12.07
C TYR A 148 -21.54 2.17 -13.02
N TYR A 149 -22.71 2.43 -13.57
CA TYR A 149 -23.35 1.64 -14.62
C TYR A 149 -23.85 2.54 -15.73
N CYS A 150 -23.72 2.13 -17.00
CA CYS A 150 -24.31 2.87 -18.12
C CYS A 150 -25.84 2.72 -18.22
N GLY A 151 -26.43 1.78 -17.47
CA GLY A 151 -27.87 1.53 -17.44
C GLY A 151 -28.28 0.45 -16.44
N SER A 152 -29.59 0.27 -16.28
CA SER A 152 -30.18 -0.71 -15.36
C SER A 152 -29.92 -2.17 -15.78
N GLU A 153 -29.67 -2.43 -17.05
CA GLU A 153 -29.28 -3.74 -17.56
C GLU A 153 -27.92 -4.17 -16.99
N CYS A 154 -26.88 -3.36 -17.21
CA CYS A 154 -25.55 -3.59 -16.63
C CYS A 154 -25.59 -3.67 -15.09
N GLN A 155 -26.44 -2.86 -14.44
CA GLN A 155 -26.61 -2.95 -12.99
C GLN A 155 -27.22 -4.28 -12.55
N ARG A 156 -28.24 -4.80 -13.25
CA ARG A 156 -28.87 -6.09 -12.94
C ARG A 156 -27.91 -7.25 -13.20
N ALA A 157 -27.14 -7.19 -14.29
CA ALA A 157 -26.14 -8.20 -14.63
C ALA A 157 -25.05 -8.30 -13.54
N ASN A 158 -24.50 -7.17 -13.10
CA ASN A 158 -23.45 -7.16 -12.06
C ASN A 158 -23.97 -7.43 -10.63
N TRP A 159 -25.27 -7.25 -10.38
CA TRP A 159 -25.82 -7.26 -9.02
C TRP A 159 -25.49 -8.51 -8.19
N PRO A 160 -25.50 -9.75 -8.72
CA PRO A 160 -25.15 -10.95 -7.97
C PRO A 160 -23.75 -10.90 -7.35
N VAL A 161 -22.81 -10.21 -8.00
CA VAL A 161 -21.43 -10.03 -7.54
C VAL A 161 -21.33 -8.79 -6.67
N HIS A 162 -21.77 -7.64 -7.18
CA HIS A 162 -21.66 -6.34 -6.50
C HIS A 162 -22.32 -6.32 -5.12
N LYS A 163 -23.45 -6.98 -4.93
CA LYS A 163 -24.19 -6.97 -3.66
C LYS A 163 -23.34 -7.45 -2.47
N LYS A 164 -22.34 -8.31 -2.71
CA LYS A 164 -21.42 -8.84 -1.69
C LYS A 164 -20.52 -7.74 -1.13
N PHE A 165 -20.15 -6.77 -1.95
CA PHE A 165 -19.17 -5.72 -1.61
C PHE A 165 -19.79 -4.35 -1.43
N CYS A 166 -21.03 -4.14 -1.92
CA CYS A 166 -21.73 -2.85 -1.93
C CYS A 166 -21.65 -2.10 -0.58
N LYS A 167 -21.84 -2.80 0.55
CA LYS A 167 -21.72 -2.19 1.89
C LYS A 167 -20.31 -1.66 2.17
N LYS A 168 -19.27 -2.46 1.94
CA LYS A 168 -17.87 -2.04 2.15
C LYS A 168 -17.48 -0.93 1.17
N LEU A 169 -17.93 -1.00 -0.07
CA LEU A 169 -17.68 0.05 -1.07
C LEU A 169 -18.34 1.39 -0.71
N LYS A 170 -19.39 1.41 0.12
CA LYS A 170 -19.92 2.66 0.68
C LYS A 170 -18.86 3.35 1.55
N LEU A 171 -18.16 2.57 2.38
CA LEU A 171 -17.05 3.07 3.21
C LEU A 171 -15.92 3.57 2.33
N VAL A 172 -15.48 2.81 1.32
CA VAL A 172 -14.44 3.26 0.38
C VAL A 172 -14.79 4.60 -0.26
N ALA A 173 -16.03 4.76 -0.75
CA ALA A 173 -16.46 6.00 -1.40
C ALA A 173 -16.47 7.20 -0.45
N LEU A 174 -16.71 6.97 0.84
CA LEU A 174 -16.70 7.97 1.88
C LEU A 174 -15.27 8.31 2.29
N ASP A 175 -14.48 7.30 2.65
CA ASP A 175 -13.13 7.44 3.18
C ASP A 175 -12.19 8.06 2.14
N ARG A 176 -12.35 7.75 0.84
CA ARG A 176 -11.60 8.40 -0.25
C ARG A 176 -11.81 9.92 -0.29
N LEU A 177 -13.00 10.40 0.09
CA LEU A 177 -13.24 11.84 0.18
C LEU A 177 -12.60 12.40 1.44
N VAL A 178 -12.84 11.75 2.59
CA VAL A 178 -12.33 12.21 3.90
C VAL A 178 -10.79 12.20 3.96
N GLU A 179 -10.12 11.32 3.20
CA GLU A 179 -8.66 11.32 3.03
C GLU A 179 -8.11 12.67 2.55
N TRP A 180 -8.93 13.48 1.84
CA TRP A 180 -8.55 14.84 1.48
C TRP A 180 -8.18 15.71 2.70
N LEU A 181 -8.76 15.44 3.86
CA LEU A 181 -8.48 16.16 5.10
C LEU A 181 -7.05 15.92 5.65
N ILE A 182 -6.35 14.90 5.15
CA ILE A 182 -4.92 14.74 5.43
C ILE A 182 -4.13 15.89 4.78
N PHE A 183 -4.49 16.26 3.56
CA PHE A 183 -3.82 17.32 2.80
C PHE A 183 -4.11 18.72 3.32
N THR A 184 -5.26 18.92 3.98
CA THR A 184 -5.59 20.19 4.64
C THR A 184 -4.96 20.30 6.02
N GLY A 185 -4.45 19.19 6.54
CA GLY A 185 -3.82 19.07 7.84
C GLY A 185 -4.78 18.96 9.02
N ASP A 186 -6.06 18.74 8.78
CA ASP A 186 -7.03 18.41 9.83
C ASP A 186 -6.85 16.96 10.33
N ILE A 187 -6.32 16.07 9.47
CA ILE A 187 -5.97 14.69 9.80
C ILE A 187 -4.45 14.44 9.60
N PRO A 188 -3.80 13.67 10.49
CA PRO A 188 -4.29 13.32 11.82
C PRO A 188 -4.45 14.56 12.69
N PHE A 189 -5.32 14.47 13.69
CA PHE A 189 -5.36 15.46 14.76
C PHE A 189 -4.12 15.33 15.64
N PRO A 190 -3.66 16.40 16.32
CA PRO A 190 -2.53 16.32 17.23
C PRO A 190 -2.75 15.29 18.35
N THR A 191 -1.79 14.38 18.49
CA THR A 191 -1.72 13.38 19.55
C THR A 191 -0.79 13.83 20.67
N GLY A 192 -0.99 13.29 21.88
CA GLY A 192 -0.13 13.53 23.04
C GLY A 192 0.71 12.30 23.37
N PRO A 193 1.68 12.40 24.30
CA PRO A 193 2.49 11.26 24.70
C PRO A 193 1.63 10.10 25.19
N TRP A 194 2.02 8.88 24.83
CA TRP A 194 1.27 7.69 25.23
C TRP A 194 1.29 7.55 26.75
N VAL A 195 0.09 7.48 27.35
CA VAL A 195 -0.07 7.26 28.80
C VAL A 195 0.10 5.79 29.18
N LYS A 196 0.07 4.88 28.21
CA LYS A 196 0.29 3.43 28.36
C LYS A 196 1.61 3.04 27.70
N ARG A 197 2.27 2.01 28.23
CA ARG A 197 3.47 1.45 27.59
C ARG A 197 3.09 0.74 26.29
N ILE A 198 4.03 0.63 25.36
CA ILE A 198 3.81 0.01 24.06
C ILE A 198 3.26 -1.43 24.15
N GLN A 199 3.62 -2.20 25.18
CA GLN A 199 3.10 -3.57 25.37
C GLN A 199 1.62 -3.62 25.76
N GLU A 200 1.07 -2.50 26.24
CA GLU A 200 -0.30 -2.38 26.72
C GLU A 200 -1.25 -1.84 25.64
N VAL A 201 -0.72 -1.26 24.55
CA VAL A 201 -1.51 -0.79 23.41
C VAL A 201 -1.44 -1.86 22.31
N LYS A 202 -2.49 -2.68 22.17
CA LYS A 202 -2.47 -3.88 21.31
C LYS A 202 -3.43 -3.79 20.12
N SER A 203 -4.18 -2.71 20.00
CA SER A 203 -5.24 -2.53 19.02
C SER A 203 -5.51 -1.05 18.77
N TRP A 204 -6.28 -0.74 17.71
CA TRP A 204 -6.76 0.62 17.48
C TRP A 204 -7.68 1.10 18.60
N GLU A 205 -8.48 0.23 19.19
CA GLU A 205 -9.33 0.55 20.35
C GLU A 205 -8.47 1.02 21.53
N ASP A 206 -7.36 0.34 21.80
CA ASP A 206 -6.41 0.76 22.83
C ASP A 206 -5.76 2.10 22.47
N TRP A 207 -5.36 2.28 21.22
CA TRP A 207 -4.74 3.52 20.75
C TRP A 207 -5.68 4.73 20.86
N PHE A 208 -6.93 4.59 20.44
CA PHE A 208 -7.94 5.64 20.63
C PHE A 208 -8.19 5.91 22.11
N SER A 209 -8.15 4.89 22.97
CA SER A 209 -8.35 5.05 24.43
C SER A 209 -7.26 5.87 25.12
N VAL A 210 -6.07 5.99 24.54
CA VAL A 210 -4.97 6.79 25.10
C VAL A 210 -4.94 8.23 24.60
N GLN A 211 -5.80 8.59 23.64
CA GLN A 211 -5.86 9.95 23.11
C GLN A 211 -6.66 10.88 24.04
N GLU A 212 -5.99 11.88 24.58
CA GLU A 212 -6.64 12.96 25.35
C GLU A 212 -7.57 13.79 24.46
N ASP A 213 -8.71 14.20 25.00
CA ASP A 213 -9.72 15.04 24.35
C ASP A 213 -10.17 14.55 22.96
N LEU A 214 -10.16 13.22 22.75
CA LEU A 214 -10.44 12.62 21.44
C LEU A 214 -11.78 13.08 20.86
N GLU A 215 -12.84 13.10 21.65
CA GLU A 215 -14.17 13.50 21.18
C GLU A 215 -14.23 14.99 20.80
N GLU A 216 -13.52 15.86 21.51
CA GLU A 216 -13.42 17.27 21.16
C GLU A 216 -12.64 17.46 19.84
N LYS A 217 -11.49 16.77 19.70
CA LYS A 217 -10.67 16.81 18.49
C LYS A 217 -11.45 16.31 17.27
N LEU A 218 -12.18 15.20 17.42
CA LEU A 218 -13.03 14.66 16.36
C LEU A 218 -14.19 15.61 16.04
N GLY A 219 -14.86 16.18 17.05
CA GLY A 219 -15.91 17.17 16.88
C GLY A 219 -15.43 18.43 16.14
N ALA A 220 -14.22 18.91 16.45
CA ALA A 220 -13.60 20.04 15.77
C ALA A 220 -13.37 19.76 14.27
N ILE A 221 -12.92 18.56 13.90
CA ILE A 221 -12.79 18.15 12.50
C ILE A 221 -14.15 18.13 11.79
N LEU A 222 -15.18 17.55 12.43
CA LEU A 222 -16.51 17.40 11.82
C LEU A 222 -17.22 18.74 11.55
N THR A 223 -16.98 19.72 12.42
CA THR A 223 -17.49 21.09 12.33
C THR A 223 -16.55 22.02 11.56
N GLY A 224 -15.37 21.54 11.20
CA GLY A 224 -14.30 22.30 10.56
C GLY A 224 -14.67 22.82 9.17
N ARG A 225 -13.94 23.88 8.75
CA ARG A 225 -14.11 24.53 7.45
C ARG A 225 -13.96 23.54 6.29
N TYR A 226 -12.93 22.70 6.33
CA TYR A 226 -12.63 21.78 5.23
C TYR A 226 -13.61 20.62 5.15
N MET A 227 -14.18 20.16 6.27
CA MET A 227 -15.27 19.19 6.25
C MET A 227 -16.51 19.74 5.52
N SER A 228 -16.89 20.99 5.81
CA SER A 228 -17.99 21.66 5.09
C SER A 228 -17.68 21.82 3.61
N LEU A 229 -16.48 22.32 3.28
CA LEU A 229 -16.04 22.54 1.91
C LEU A 229 -16.00 21.26 1.07
N LEU A 230 -15.57 20.14 1.67
CA LEU A 230 -15.56 18.84 1.02
C LEU A 230 -16.96 18.47 0.55
N TRP A 231 -17.96 18.55 1.43
CA TRP A 231 -19.32 18.12 1.10
C TRP A 231 -20.07 19.09 0.19
N ASP A 232 -19.73 20.38 0.24
CA ASP A 232 -20.25 21.38 -0.70
C ASP A 232 -19.75 21.12 -2.14
N ASN A 233 -18.60 20.45 -2.30
CA ASN A 233 -17.93 20.29 -3.60
C ASN A 233 -17.84 18.84 -4.10
N ALA A 234 -18.07 17.83 -3.26
CA ALA A 234 -17.91 16.42 -3.62
C ALA A 234 -18.98 15.89 -4.61
N GLY A 235 -20.06 16.63 -4.86
CA GLY A 235 -21.15 16.19 -5.74
C GLY A 235 -21.89 14.94 -5.23
N LYS A 236 -21.86 14.72 -3.91
CA LYS A 236 -22.51 13.62 -3.18
C LYS A 236 -23.24 14.17 -1.95
N PRO A 237 -24.35 13.55 -1.52
CA PRO A 237 -25.02 13.96 -0.29
C PRO A 237 -24.08 13.75 0.91
N ARG A 238 -24.07 14.72 1.84
CA ARG A 238 -23.34 14.60 3.10
C ARG A 238 -23.90 13.42 3.92
N PRO A 239 -23.06 12.47 4.36
CA PRO A 239 -23.46 11.41 5.28
C PRO A 239 -23.91 11.95 6.64
N ASP A 240 -24.54 11.11 7.45
CA ASP A 240 -24.81 11.46 8.84
C ASP A 240 -23.51 11.59 9.66
N GLU A 241 -23.62 12.25 10.81
CA GLU A 241 -22.47 12.58 11.66
C GLU A 241 -21.72 11.34 12.15
N LYS A 242 -22.44 10.26 12.47
CA LYS A 242 -21.84 9.00 12.92
C LYS A 242 -21.01 8.35 11.80
N GLU A 243 -21.53 8.33 10.57
CA GLU A 243 -20.79 7.81 9.42
C GLU A 243 -19.51 8.63 9.15
N LEU A 244 -19.57 9.95 9.32
CA LEU A 244 -18.42 10.83 9.17
C LEU A 244 -17.38 10.60 10.28
N LEU A 245 -17.81 10.53 11.54
CA LEU A 245 -16.93 10.26 12.69
C LEU A 245 -16.13 8.98 12.48
N GLU A 246 -16.81 7.90 12.09
CA GLU A 246 -16.18 6.61 11.82
C GLU A 246 -15.24 6.66 10.59
N SER A 247 -15.54 7.51 9.61
CA SER A 247 -14.65 7.73 8.46
C SER A 247 -13.37 8.46 8.87
N VAL A 248 -13.47 9.51 9.68
CA VAL A 248 -12.30 10.22 10.23
C VAL A 248 -11.43 9.24 11.01
N LYS A 249 -12.01 8.43 11.91
CA LYS A 249 -11.26 7.39 12.63
C LYS A 249 -10.53 6.43 11.70
N ARG A 250 -11.20 5.86 10.68
CA ARG A 250 -10.57 4.96 9.70
C ARG A 250 -9.42 5.62 8.94
N VAL A 251 -9.61 6.86 8.47
CA VAL A 251 -8.56 7.60 7.77
C VAL A 251 -7.39 7.93 8.70
N THR A 252 -7.63 8.26 9.98
CA THR A 252 -6.56 8.40 10.98
C THR A 252 -5.78 7.09 11.14
N THR A 253 -6.45 5.93 11.23
CA THR A 253 -5.73 4.65 11.34
C THR A 253 -4.86 4.34 10.12
N ASP A 254 -5.26 4.78 8.93
CA ASP A 254 -4.48 4.62 7.70
C ASP A 254 -3.16 5.40 7.76
N PHE A 255 -3.24 6.64 8.26
CA PHE A 255 -2.10 7.52 8.45
C PHE A 255 -1.16 7.00 9.55
N GLU A 256 -1.70 6.73 10.74
CA GLU A 256 -0.91 6.37 11.93
C GLU A 256 -0.36 4.93 11.88
N SER A 257 -0.89 4.07 10.99
CA SER A 257 -0.42 2.69 10.84
C SER A 257 1.09 2.63 10.59
N ARG A 258 1.65 3.57 9.82
CA ARG A 258 3.08 3.58 9.47
C ARG A 258 3.99 3.87 10.68
N PRO A 259 3.90 5.04 11.35
CA PRO A 259 4.76 5.32 12.50
C PRO A 259 4.56 4.31 13.64
N ILE A 260 3.34 3.86 13.92
CA ILE A 260 3.08 2.85 14.96
C ILE A 260 3.74 1.51 14.60
N THR A 261 3.66 1.09 13.35
CA THR A 261 4.32 -0.14 12.88
C THR A 261 5.85 -0.05 12.99
N ILE A 262 6.45 1.13 12.74
CA ILE A 262 7.88 1.35 13.01
C ILE A 262 8.18 1.18 14.50
N GLY A 263 7.41 1.84 15.37
CA GLY A 263 7.62 1.74 16.81
C GLY A 263 7.48 0.32 17.36
N MET A 264 6.54 -0.47 16.81
CA MET A 264 6.46 -1.91 17.09
C MET A 264 7.70 -2.67 16.64
N GLY A 265 8.23 -2.37 15.45
CA GLY A 265 9.47 -2.95 14.95
C GLY A 265 10.64 -2.68 15.89
N LEU A 266 10.82 -1.42 16.29
CA LEU A 266 11.85 -1.02 17.25
C LEU A 266 11.73 -1.81 18.55
N HIS A 267 10.52 -1.89 19.11
CA HIS A 267 10.29 -2.64 20.34
C HIS A 267 10.55 -4.14 20.18
N ALA A 268 10.06 -4.77 19.10
CA ALA A 268 10.20 -6.20 18.86
C ALA A 268 11.67 -6.63 18.67
N PHE A 269 12.50 -5.77 18.07
CA PHE A 269 13.93 -6.01 17.91
C PHE A 269 14.77 -5.54 19.11
N GLY A 270 14.15 -5.04 20.19
CA GLY A 270 14.86 -4.57 21.38
C GLY A 270 15.69 -3.30 21.15
N VAL A 271 15.34 -2.50 20.15
CA VAL A 271 15.96 -1.21 19.86
C VAL A 271 15.34 -0.16 20.79
N ASP A 272 16.14 0.36 21.71
CA ASP A 272 15.71 1.32 22.72
C ASP A 272 16.04 2.78 22.32
N PRO A 273 15.03 3.60 21.94
CA PRO A 273 15.24 5.00 21.55
C PRO A 273 15.67 5.92 22.71
N TYR A 274 15.62 5.47 23.96
CA TYR A 274 16.06 6.23 25.13
C TYR A 274 17.58 6.14 25.35
N VAL A 275 18.22 5.08 24.83
CA VAL A 275 19.65 4.80 25.06
C VAL A 275 20.54 5.55 24.08
N LYS A 276 20.15 5.58 22.80
CA LYS A 276 20.90 6.25 21.74
C LYS A 276 19.96 6.76 20.64
N PRO A 277 20.41 7.71 19.81
CA PRO A 277 19.63 8.12 18.65
C PRO A 277 19.49 6.95 17.67
N ILE A 278 18.35 6.90 16.99
CA ILE A 278 17.94 5.78 16.14
C ILE A 278 17.78 6.26 14.70
N THR A 279 18.26 5.47 13.75
CA THR A 279 18.00 5.65 12.33
C THR A 279 17.17 4.49 11.80
N VAL A 280 16.06 4.82 11.15
CA VAL A 280 15.16 3.87 10.47
C VAL A 280 15.22 4.16 8.98
N HIS A 281 15.46 3.13 8.16
CA HIS A 281 15.38 3.26 6.71
C HIS A 281 14.05 2.67 6.22
N VAL A 282 13.20 3.50 5.61
CA VAL A 282 12.00 3.04 4.90
C VAL A 282 12.38 2.76 3.46
N VAL A 283 12.41 1.49 3.07
CA VAL A 283 12.92 1.02 1.77
C VAL A 283 11.80 0.73 0.80
N GLY A 284 12.01 1.05 -0.48
CA GLY A 284 10.96 1.00 -1.49
C GLY A 284 9.93 2.12 -1.34
N ALA A 285 10.30 3.22 -0.66
CA ALA A 285 9.41 4.35 -0.45
C ALA A 285 8.98 4.97 -1.80
N SER A 286 7.70 5.28 -1.90
CA SER A 286 7.08 5.83 -3.10
C SER A 286 6.31 7.10 -2.79
N HIS A 287 5.57 7.62 -3.77
CA HIS A 287 4.63 8.71 -3.56
C HIS A 287 3.57 8.38 -2.49
N ILE A 288 3.29 7.10 -2.22
CA ILE A 288 2.33 6.67 -1.20
C ILE A 288 2.77 7.09 0.21
N GLU A 289 4.08 7.04 0.49
CA GLU A 289 4.67 7.43 1.77
C GLU A 289 5.18 8.88 1.79
N THR A 290 5.56 9.42 0.62
CA THR A 290 6.36 10.66 0.53
C THR A 290 5.63 11.86 -0.05
N LEU A 291 4.48 11.63 -0.69
CA LEU A 291 3.76 12.74 -1.30
C LEU A 291 3.16 13.66 -0.24
N ASN A 292 3.51 14.95 -0.31
CA ASN A 292 3.06 16.00 0.61
C ASN A 292 3.37 15.69 2.08
N THR A 293 4.30 14.77 2.33
CA THR A 293 4.70 14.39 3.68
C THR A 293 5.29 15.60 4.40
N ARG A 294 4.66 15.96 5.51
CA ARG A 294 5.13 17.02 6.40
C ARG A 294 6.24 16.48 7.28
N VAL A 295 7.13 17.35 7.72
CA VAL A 295 8.24 16.97 8.62
C VAL A 295 7.78 16.41 9.97
N THR A 296 6.49 16.59 10.31
CA THR A 296 5.84 16.15 11.56
C THR A 296 5.00 14.88 11.38
N ASP A 297 4.90 14.31 10.18
CA ASP A 297 3.96 13.20 9.89
C ASP A 297 4.32 11.89 10.60
N TYR A 298 5.51 11.80 11.20
CA TYR A 298 5.95 10.66 11.99
C TYR A 298 6.14 11.01 13.47
N ASP A 299 5.61 12.16 13.94
CA ASP A 299 5.72 12.60 15.33
C ASP A 299 5.02 11.66 16.32
N GLU A 300 4.15 10.77 15.86
CA GLU A 300 3.60 9.68 16.67
C GLU A 300 4.71 8.80 17.27
N LEU A 301 5.87 8.66 16.62
CA LEU A 301 7.04 8.01 17.23
C LEU A 301 7.56 8.78 18.46
N THR A 302 7.50 10.10 18.46
CA THR A 302 7.81 10.92 19.65
C THR A 302 6.78 10.68 20.74
N GLN A 303 5.50 10.49 20.38
CA GLN A 303 4.45 10.20 21.36
C GLN A 303 4.57 8.81 21.97
N MET A 304 4.98 7.82 21.18
CA MET A 304 5.29 6.46 21.64
C MET A 304 6.53 6.42 22.54
N PHE A 305 7.55 7.22 22.23
CA PHE A 305 8.84 7.26 22.92
C PHE A 305 9.18 8.68 23.39
N PRO A 306 8.44 9.24 24.36
CA PRO A 306 8.68 10.61 24.82
C PRO A 306 10.10 10.75 25.36
N ALA A 307 10.80 11.84 25.03
CA ALA A 307 12.21 12.08 25.43
C ALA A 307 13.25 11.09 24.84
N HIS A 308 12.94 10.43 23.73
CA HIS A 308 13.93 9.68 22.94
C HIS A 308 15.15 10.53 22.55
N GLN A 309 16.27 9.87 22.24
CA GLN A 309 17.56 10.52 21.95
C GLN A 309 17.65 11.15 20.54
N GLY A 310 16.57 11.14 19.78
CA GLY A 310 16.51 11.50 18.36
C GLY A 310 16.17 10.28 17.52
N ILE A 311 15.22 10.42 16.59
CA ILE A 311 14.86 9.37 15.63
C ILE A 311 14.93 9.98 14.25
N GLU A 312 15.69 9.38 13.34
CA GLU A 312 15.63 9.69 11.92
C GLU A 312 14.86 8.60 11.18
N VAL A 313 13.99 9.01 10.26
CA VAL A 313 13.35 8.10 9.29
C VAL A 313 13.76 8.56 7.89
N VAL A 314 14.56 7.74 7.22
CA VAL A 314 15.07 7.98 5.87
C VAL A 314 14.19 7.25 4.87
N MET A 315 13.47 7.99 4.02
CA MET A 315 12.63 7.42 2.96
C MET A 315 13.48 7.16 1.70
N VAL A 316 13.69 5.91 1.32
CA VAL A 316 14.55 5.52 0.18
C VAL A 316 13.73 4.76 -0.86
N GLY A 317 13.65 5.30 -2.08
CA GLY A 317 13.02 4.61 -3.20
C GLY A 317 13.01 5.39 -4.51
N LEU A 318 12.64 4.72 -5.60
CA LEU A 318 12.66 5.30 -6.95
C LEU A 318 11.62 6.41 -7.14
N ASP A 319 10.46 6.24 -6.51
CA ASP A 319 9.29 7.12 -6.68
C ASP A 319 9.08 8.08 -5.51
N VAL A 320 10.13 8.33 -4.73
CA VAL A 320 10.14 9.37 -3.71
C VAL A 320 9.77 10.72 -4.36
N ALA A 321 8.74 11.36 -3.80
CA ALA A 321 8.19 12.61 -4.27
C ALA A 321 9.04 13.80 -3.79
N ASP A 322 9.13 14.84 -4.62
CA ASP A 322 9.68 16.12 -4.20
C ASP A 322 8.81 16.74 -3.10
N GLY A 323 9.43 17.29 -2.06
CA GLY A 323 8.69 17.86 -0.93
C GLY A 323 9.56 18.29 0.25
N PRO A 324 8.95 18.67 1.38
CA PRO A 324 9.67 19.19 2.56
C PRO A 324 10.71 18.24 3.16
N ILE A 325 10.53 16.93 2.93
CA ILE A 325 11.42 15.88 3.44
C ILE A 325 12.52 15.49 2.45
N MET A 326 12.52 16.04 1.22
CA MET A 326 13.62 15.88 0.26
C MET A 326 14.82 16.73 0.69
N ARG A 327 15.53 16.21 1.68
CA ARG A 327 16.75 16.76 2.25
C ARG A 327 17.71 15.60 2.54
N PRO A 328 19.03 15.87 2.54
CA PRO A 328 20.02 14.82 2.73
C PRO A 328 19.78 14.04 4.03
N PRO A 329 19.97 12.71 4.03
CA PRO A 329 20.05 11.93 5.25
C PRO A 329 21.14 12.48 6.17
N LEU A 330 20.97 12.28 7.47
CA LEU A 330 21.97 12.74 8.43
C LEU A 330 23.16 11.77 8.42
N ALA A 331 24.36 12.33 8.30
CA ALA A 331 25.61 11.60 8.55
C ALA A 331 25.82 11.32 10.06
N ALA A 332 25.05 12.00 10.92
CA ALA A 332 25.10 11.90 12.37
C ALA A 332 23.68 11.92 12.95
N PHE A 333 23.52 12.12 14.24
CA PHE A 333 22.23 11.92 14.90
C PHE A 333 21.26 13.11 14.78
N GLY A 334 19.96 12.78 14.72
CA GLY A 334 18.87 13.76 14.77
C GLY A 334 18.77 14.46 16.14
N PRO A 335 18.05 15.60 16.21
CA PRO A 335 17.88 16.34 17.46
C PRO A 335 17.11 15.51 18.51
N ARG A 336 17.56 15.58 19.77
CA ARG A 336 16.91 14.94 20.93
C ARG A 336 15.42 15.29 21.00
N GLY A 337 14.59 14.28 21.28
CA GLY A 337 13.14 14.42 21.42
C GLY A 337 12.42 14.86 20.15
N ARG A 338 13.02 14.66 18.97
CA ARG A 338 12.41 15.00 17.68
C ARG A 338 12.63 13.90 16.65
N VAL A 339 11.60 13.69 15.84
CA VAL A 339 11.68 12.87 14.63
C VAL A 339 12.19 13.73 13.48
N TYR A 340 13.19 13.23 12.76
CA TYR A 340 13.74 13.86 11.57
C TYR A 340 13.42 13.00 10.35
N LEU A 341 12.64 13.54 9.43
CA LEU A 341 12.40 12.89 8.13
C LEU A 341 13.42 13.34 7.10
N SER A 342 14.03 12.41 6.38
CA SER A 342 14.89 12.67 5.22
C SER A 342 14.52 11.74 4.08
N SER A 343 15.06 11.98 2.88
CA SER A 343 14.68 11.18 1.72
C SER A 343 15.79 11.08 0.69
N TYR A 344 15.83 9.94 0.00
CA TYR A 344 16.77 9.67 -1.07
C TYR A 344 16.06 8.97 -2.24
N LYS A 345 16.29 9.49 -3.45
CA LYS A 345 15.68 8.96 -4.67
C LYS A 345 16.61 7.98 -5.35
N GLY A 346 16.32 6.69 -5.25
CA GLY A 346 17.14 5.62 -5.82
C GLY A 346 16.79 4.23 -5.28
N LEU A 347 17.48 3.22 -5.78
CA LEU A 347 17.41 1.87 -5.22
C LEU A 347 18.11 1.83 -3.86
N TYR A 348 17.63 0.97 -2.96
CA TYR A 348 18.17 0.93 -1.60
C TYR A 348 19.63 0.43 -1.55
N HIS A 349 20.00 -0.53 -2.38
CA HIS A 349 21.38 -1.01 -2.45
C HIS A 349 22.34 0.06 -3.01
N ASP A 350 21.92 0.86 -4.00
CA ASP A 350 22.71 2.01 -4.47
C ASP A 350 22.85 3.09 -3.40
N PHE A 351 21.77 3.36 -2.66
CA PHE A 351 21.80 4.26 -1.51
C PHE A 351 22.77 3.77 -0.43
N TRP A 352 22.75 2.47 -0.14
CA TRP A 352 23.64 1.87 0.83
C TRP A 352 25.11 2.05 0.44
N GLU A 353 25.48 1.66 -0.78
CA GLU A 353 26.85 1.80 -1.28
C GLU A 353 27.30 3.27 -1.32
N SER A 354 26.46 4.15 -1.87
CA SER A 354 26.86 5.56 -2.09
C SER A 354 26.76 6.45 -0.86
N GLN A 355 25.87 6.16 0.09
CA GLN A 355 25.62 7.01 1.26
C GLN A 355 26.07 6.34 2.55
N VAL A 356 25.64 5.10 2.81
CA VAL A 356 25.88 4.44 4.11
C VAL A 356 27.33 3.97 4.23
N GLU A 357 27.87 3.30 3.22
CA GLU A 357 29.28 2.84 3.24
C GLU A 357 30.26 4.02 3.19
N MET A 358 29.87 5.10 2.51
CA MET A 358 30.63 6.35 2.43
C MET A 358 30.42 7.28 3.64
N GLN A 359 29.72 6.83 4.68
CA GLN A 359 29.45 7.57 5.93
C GLN A 359 28.78 8.94 5.70
N GLN A 360 28.03 9.08 4.62
CA GLN A 360 27.18 10.25 4.35
C GLN A 360 25.76 10.07 4.92
N ALA A 361 25.38 8.83 5.22
CA ALA A 361 24.17 8.47 5.96
C ALA A 361 24.50 7.47 7.08
N ALA A 362 23.79 7.56 8.20
CA ALA A 362 23.92 6.61 9.30
C ALA A 362 23.48 5.18 8.87
N ARG A 363 24.06 4.16 9.52
CA ARG A 363 23.55 2.78 9.39
C ARG A 363 22.22 2.67 10.15
N PRO A 364 21.23 1.92 9.64
CA PRO A 364 19.94 1.81 10.30
C PRO A 364 19.99 0.80 11.45
N GLU A 365 19.26 1.10 12.53
CA GLU A 365 18.88 0.11 13.54
C GLU A 365 17.68 -0.73 13.11
N LEU A 366 16.88 -0.23 12.16
CA LEU A 366 15.72 -0.91 11.61
C LEU A 366 15.52 -0.52 10.14
N VAL A 367 15.25 -1.51 9.30
CA VAL A 367 14.75 -1.32 7.94
C VAL A 367 13.28 -1.68 7.91
N VAL A 368 12.46 -0.81 7.31
CA VAL A 368 11.02 -1.03 7.15
C VAL A 368 10.63 -0.93 5.68
N GLY A 369 9.86 -1.89 5.20
CA GLY A 369 9.32 -1.91 3.85
C GLY A 369 7.80 -1.95 3.91
N PHE A 370 7.15 -0.85 3.60
CA PHE A 370 5.69 -0.83 3.50
C PHE A 370 5.28 -1.38 2.15
N HIS A 371 4.76 -2.61 2.16
CA HIS A 371 4.26 -3.27 0.95
C HIS A 371 5.28 -3.34 -0.20
N PRO A 372 6.46 -3.94 0.02
CA PRO A 372 7.57 -3.88 -0.93
C PRO A 372 7.28 -4.58 -2.27
N GLY A 373 6.26 -5.44 -2.33
CA GLY A 373 5.74 -5.99 -3.59
C GLY A 373 6.65 -6.97 -4.34
N PHE A 374 7.83 -7.31 -3.82
CA PHE A 374 8.80 -8.21 -4.46
C PHE A 374 8.26 -9.61 -4.81
N HIS A 375 7.14 -10.01 -4.21
CA HIS A 375 6.46 -11.29 -4.48
C HIS A 375 5.49 -11.23 -5.67
N ALA A 376 5.19 -10.05 -6.19
CA ALA A 376 4.09 -9.88 -7.15
C ALA A 376 4.44 -10.36 -8.56
N CYS A 377 5.70 -10.18 -9.00
CA CYS A 377 6.18 -10.70 -10.27
C CYS A 377 7.71 -10.90 -10.28
N PRO A 378 8.25 -11.72 -11.20
CA PRO A 378 9.70 -11.98 -11.28
C PRO A 378 10.55 -10.72 -11.44
N GLU A 379 10.09 -9.74 -12.22
CA GLU A 379 10.84 -8.51 -12.50
C GLU A 379 11.03 -7.66 -11.23
N LEU A 380 10.00 -7.60 -10.36
CA LEU A 380 10.14 -6.96 -9.05
C LEU A 380 11.09 -7.72 -8.15
N MET A 381 11.00 -9.06 -8.16
CA MET A 381 11.91 -9.88 -7.38
C MET A 381 13.36 -9.59 -7.79
N GLU A 382 13.66 -9.57 -9.09
CA GLU A 382 15.00 -9.25 -9.61
C GLU A 382 15.49 -7.88 -9.15
N GLY A 383 14.64 -6.86 -9.16
CA GLY A 383 14.99 -5.52 -8.65
C GLY A 383 15.19 -5.46 -7.13
N TRP A 384 14.49 -6.31 -6.38
CA TRP A 384 14.60 -6.38 -4.91
C TRP A 384 15.70 -7.32 -4.43
N LEU A 385 16.14 -8.29 -5.23
CA LEU A 385 17.08 -9.32 -4.82
C LEU A 385 18.36 -8.75 -4.19
N PRO A 386 19.04 -7.73 -4.78
CA PRO A 386 20.25 -7.16 -4.15
C PRO A 386 19.95 -6.54 -2.78
N THR A 387 18.80 -5.87 -2.65
CA THR A 387 18.34 -5.30 -1.38
C THR A 387 18.08 -6.39 -0.33
N LEU A 388 17.39 -7.48 -0.69
CA LEU A 388 17.08 -8.56 0.25
C LEU A 388 18.36 -9.28 0.71
N LEU A 389 19.28 -9.56 -0.20
CA LEU A 389 20.59 -10.15 0.12
C LEU A 389 21.40 -9.24 1.04
N LEU A 390 21.42 -7.93 0.76
CA LEU A 390 22.07 -6.94 1.62
C LEU A 390 21.51 -6.97 3.04
N LEU A 391 20.18 -6.90 3.21
CA LEU A 391 19.53 -6.92 4.53
C LEU A 391 19.87 -8.20 5.31
N ARG A 392 19.88 -9.35 4.61
CA ARG A 392 20.25 -10.65 5.17
C ARG A 392 21.73 -10.70 5.57
N ASP A 393 22.64 -10.38 4.65
CA ASP A 393 24.07 -10.59 4.83
C ASP A 393 24.67 -9.62 5.85
N TYR A 394 24.18 -8.37 5.88
CA TYR A 394 24.55 -7.38 6.90
C TYR A 394 23.79 -7.54 8.22
N LYS A 395 22.89 -8.53 8.33
CA LYS A 395 22.10 -8.81 9.54
C LYS A 395 21.35 -7.56 10.03
N ILE A 396 20.61 -6.93 9.13
CA ILE A 396 19.87 -5.70 9.45
C ILE A 396 18.47 -6.09 9.93
N PRO A 397 18.05 -5.69 11.16
CA PRO A 397 16.69 -5.90 11.62
C PRO A 397 15.69 -5.32 10.61
N SER A 398 14.79 -6.17 10.10
CA SER A 398 13.93 -5.81 8.98
C SER A 398 12.47 -6.16 9.27
N LEU A 399 11.56 -5.23 8.98
CA LEU A 399 10.12 -5.38 9.13
C LEU A 399 9.41 -4.99 7.84
N PHE A 400 8.68 -5.92 7.23
CA PHE A 400 7.88 -5.65 6.04
C PHE A 400 6.39 -5.82 6.31
N THR A 401 5.56 -4.99 5.68
CA THR A 401 4.10 -5.12 5.71
C THR A 401 3.53 -5.59 4.38
N MET A 402 2.35 -6.23 4.41
CA MET A 402 1.65 -6.78 3.25
C MET A 402 0.16 -6.43 3.30
N TYR A 403 -0.51 -6.36 2.15
CA TYR A 403 -1.94 -6.05 2.07
C TYR A 403 -2.84 -7.25 2.37
N SER A 404 -2.30 -8.47 2.31
CA SER A 404 -3.07 -9.68 2.57
C SER A 404 -2.21 -10.84 3.09
N GLU A 405 -2.90 -11.85 3.64
CA GLU A 405 -2.27 -13.11 4.06
C GLU A 405 -1.63 -13.84 2.87
N GLN A 406 -2.20 -13.71 1.67
CA GLN A 406 -1.66 -14.34 0.47
C GLN A 406 -0.33 -13.72 0.06
N GLU A 407 -0.24 -12.38 0.08
CA GLU A 407 1.03 -11.67 -0.15
C GLU A 407 2.09 -12.04 0.89
N LEU A 408 1.70 -12.13 2.17
CA LEU A 408 2.57 -12.62 3.23
C LEU A 408 3.13 -14.02 2.93
N LYS A 409 2.27 -14.98 2.54
CA LYS A 409 2.69 -16.35 2.21
C LYS A 409 3.68 -16.39 1.05
N HIS A 410 3.44 -15.62 0.00
CA HIS A 410 4.36 -15.56 -1.14
C HIS A 410 5.70 -14.91 -0.76
N SER A 411 5.67 -13.82 0.01
CA SER A 411 6.88 -13.16 0.51
C SER A 411 7.71 -14.06 1.43
N LEU A 412 7.06 -14.82 2.33
CA LEU A 412 7.75 -15.76 3.20
C LEU A 412 8.48 -16.84 2.42
N LYS A 413 7.86 -17.39 1.37
CA LYS A 413 8.50 -18.39 0.50
C LYS A 413 9.81 -17.88 -0.09
N ILE A 414 9.80 -16.66 -0.63
CA ILE A 414 11.00 -16.03 -1.20
C ILE A 414 12.07 -15.84 -0.12
N LEU A 415 11.72 -15.30 1.05
CA LEU A 415 12.70 -15.07 2.13
C LEU A 415 13.30 -16.37 2.68
N MET A 416 12.51 -17.45 2.74
CA MET A 416 12.98 -18.78 3.11
C MET A 416 13.92 -19.38 2.06
N GLU A 417 13.62 -19.21 0.76
CA GLU A 417 14.53 -19.61 -0.33
C GLU A 417 15.84 -18.82 -0.30
N LEU A 418 15.81 -17.58 0.18
CA LEU A 418 17.00 -16.77 0.47
C LEU A 418 17.66 -17.11 1.80
N GLU A 419 17.24 -18.16 2.50
CA GLU A 419 17.78 -18.60 3.79
C GLU A 419 17.75 -17.48 4.86
N THR A 420 16.73 -16.62 4.82
CA THR A 420 16.58 -15.52 5.77
C THR A 420 15.96 -16.03 7.07
N GLN A 421 16.48 -15.63 8.23
CA GLN A 421 15.89 -15.96 9.53
C GLN A 421 14.60 -15.16 9.74
N ILE A 422 13.45 -15.85 9.70
CA ILE A 422 12.15 -15.25 10.06
C ILE A 422 12.01 -15.23 11.57
N MET A 423 11.77 -14.04 12.14
CA MET A 423 11.62 -13.82 13.57
C MET A 423 10.16 -13.87 14.01
N ALA A 424 9.28 -13.26 13.24
CA ALA A 424 7.84 -13.22 13.50
C ALA A 424 7.07 -12.88 12.22
N CYS A 425 5.82 -13.31 12.13
CA CYS A 425 4.90 -12.83 11.09
C CYS A 425 3.45 -13.03 11.55
N GLY A 426 2.51 -12.33 10.93
CA GLY A 426 1.09 -12.48 11.24
C GLY A 426 0.27 -11.27 10.82
N ALA A 427 -0.95 -11.21 11.34
CA ALA A 427 -1.79 -10.03 11.21
C ALA A 427 -1.17 -8.86 12.00
N ASN A 428 -1.16 -7.66 11.41
CA ASN A 428 -0.70 -6.47 12.10
C ASN A 428 -1.84 -5.90 12.96
N PRO A 429 -1.67 -5.77 14.29
CA PRO A 429 -2.70 -5.18 15.16
C PRO A 429 -3.04 -3.72 14.79
N PHE A 430 -2.14 -3.01 14.10
CA PHE A 430 -2.35 -1.65 13.62
C PHE A 430 -2.45 -1.59 12.09
N ALA A 431 -2.99 -2.64 11.48
CA ALA A 431 -3.49 -2.59 10.11
C ALA A 431 -4.53 -1.48 9.97
N SER A 432 -4.46 -0.69 8.90
CA SER A 432 -5.44 0.37 8.60
C SER A 432 -6.86 -0.18 8.64
N LEU A 433 -7.79 0.55 9.28
CA LEU A 433 -9.21 0.21 9.27
C LEU A 433 -9.92 0.74 8.00
N LYS A 434 -9.26 1.59 7.22
CA LYS A 434 -9.77 2.15 5.97
C LYS A 434 -9.77 1.08 4.87
N PRO A 435 -10.93 0.69 4.32
CA PRO A 435 -10.96 -0.20 3.18
C PRO A 435 -10.51 0.52 1.90
N GLU A 436 -9.62 -0.14 1.17
CA GLU A 436 -9.14 0.27 -0.15
C GLU A 436 -9.81 -0.61 -1.21
N GLN A 437 -10.46 -0.01 -2.21
CA GLN A 437 -10.99 -0.79 -3.32
C GLN A 437 -9.83 -1.21 -4.24
N VAL A 438 -9.80 -2.49 -4.60
CA VAL A 438 -8.96 -2.99 -5.69
C VAL A 438 -9.33 -2.27 -7.00
N TYR A 439 -8.35 -1.58 -7.58
CA TYR A 439 -8.57 -0.76 -8.78
C TYR A 439 -8.81 -1.58 -10.04
N SER A 440 -8.20 -2.76 -10.15
CA SER A 440 -8.38 -3.65 -11.31
C SER A 440 -9.82 -4.18 -11.39
N ASP A 441 -10.47 -4.41 -10.24
CA ASP A 441 -11.86 -4.82 -10.19
C ASP A 441 -12.58 -4.40 -8.88
N PRO A 442 -13.58 -3.50 -8.95
CA PRO A 442 -14.42 -3.16 -7.79
C PRO A 442 -15.24 -4.33 -7.22
N ASN A 443 -15.29 -5.47 -7.92
CA ASN A 443 -15.95 -6.69 -7.46
C ASN A 443 -15.04 -7.65 -6.71
N LYS A 444 -13.83 -7.22 -6.31
CA LYS A 444 -12.97 -7.94 -5.37
C LYS A 444 -13.18 -7.45 -3.93
N PRO A 445 -12.88 -8.27 -2.91
CA PRO A 445 -12.82 -7.80 -1.53
C PRO A 445 -11.88 -6.59 -1.41
N PRO A 446 -12.28 -5.53 -0.68
CA PRO A 446 -11.36 -4.43 -0.36
C PRO A 446 -10.15 -4.93 0.43
N VAL A 447 -9.01 -4.28 0.21
CA VAL A 447 -7.76 -4.52 0.94
C VAL A 447 -7.58 -3.47 2.04
N TYR A 448 -6.63 -3.71 2.93
CA TYR A 448 -6.34 -2.84 4.07
C TYR A 448 -4.82 -2.64 4.17
N CYS A 449 -4.39 -1.38 4.27
CA CYS A 449 -2.97 -1.05 4.39
C CYS A 449 -2.38 -1.69 5.65
N SER A 450 -1.14 -2.14 5.51
CA SER A 450 -0.35 -2.86 6.50
C SER A 450 -1.09 -4.01 7.18
N SER A 451 -1.98 -4.73 6.48
CA SER A 451 -2.80 -5.81 7.04
C SER A 451 -2.01 -6.90 7.76
N HIS A 452 -0.87 -7.28 7.19
CA HIS A 452 0.01 -8.31 7.72
C HIS A 452 1.44 -7.78 7.83
N TYR A 453 2.25 -8.41 8.65
CA TYR A 453 3.67 -8.11 8.77
C TYR A 453 4.52 -9.37 8.78
N LEU A 454 5.80 -9.21 8.47
CA LEU A 454 6.86 -10.16 8.74
C LEU A 454 8.09 -9.42 9.25
N MET A 455 8.84 -10.06 10.14
CA MET A 455 10.08 -9.59 10.71
C MET A 455 11.16 -10.63 10.43
N PHE A 456 12.33 -10.18 10.02
CA PHE A 456 13.46 -11.07 9.72
C PHE A 456 14.79 -10.39 10.02
N HIS A 457 15.83 -11.20 10.23
CA HIS A 457 17.14 -10.72 10.62
C HIS A 457 18.23 -11.75 10.35
N GLY A 458 19.10 -11.52 9.37
CA GLY A 458 20.24 -12.41 9.13
C GLY A 458 19.91 -13.73 8.45
N LEU A 459 20.90 -14.62 8.39
CA LEU A 459 20.77 -15.99 7.89
C LEU A 459 20.04 -16.88 8.90
N GLY A 460 19.12 -17.71 8.41
CA GLY A 460 18.50 -18.78 9.18
C GLY A 460 19.55 -19.77 9.66
N GLY A 461 19.62 -20.02 10.97
CA GLY A 461 20.40 -21.14 11.48
C GLY A 461 19.83 -22.47 10.99
N LEU A 462 20.66 -23.53 10.93
CA LEU A 462 20.14 -24.89 10.84
C LEU A 462 19.07 -25.10 11.93
N PRO A 463 17.99 -25.84 11.65
CA PRO A 463 16.88 -25.98 12.57
C PRO A 463 17.31 -26.73 13.84
N ASN A 464 17.74 -26.00 14.85
CA ASN A 464 17.71 -26.48 16.22
C ASN A 464 16.28 -26.24 16.73
N GLU A 465 15.48 -27.29 16.67
CA GLU A 465 14.27 -27.53 17.46
C GLU A 465 13.36 -26.30 17.61
N LEU A 466 12.71 -25.90 16.50
CA LEU A 466 11.38 -25.31 16.63
C LEU A 466 10.50 -26.36 17.28
N ASN A 467 10.12 -26.09 18.51
CA ASN A 467 9.19 -26.86 19.32
C ASN A 467 7.82 -26.89 18.63
N MET A 468 7.65 -27.77 17.63
CA MET A 468 6.36 -28.18 17.07
C MET A 468 5.67 -29.13 18.04
N GLY A 469 5.43 -28.64 19.26
CA GLY A 469 4.80 -29.37 20.34
C GLY A 469 3.55 -28.67 20.83
N GLU A 470 2.67 -28.21 19.93
CA GLU A 470 1.34 -27.68 20.30
C GLU A 470 0.40 -27.59 19.09
N LEU A 471 0.32 -28.64 18.25
CA LEU A 471 -0.72 -28.78 17.21
C LEU A 471 -1.17 -30.24 17.00
N GLU A 472 -1.08 -31.09 18.02
CA GLU A 472 -1.76 -32.39 18.02
C GLU A 472 -2.40 -32.65 19.39
N GLY A 473 -3.72 -32.46 19.45
CA GLY A 473 -4.50 -32.68 20.66
C GLY A 473 -5.99 -32.43 20.42
N ASP A 474 -6.62 -33.27 19.59
CA ASP A 474 -7.89 -33.93 19.93
C ASP A 474 -8.33 -34.81 18.75
N ASP A 475 -8.33 -36.12 18.96
CA ASP A 475 -9.26 -37.08 18.35
C ASP A 475 -8.90 -38.48 18.88
N ARG A 476 -9.33 -38.73 20.12
CA ARG A 476 -9.58 -40.08 20.64
C ARG A 476 -10.75 -40.01 21.61
N ASP A 477 -11.93 -40.30 21.10
CA ASP A 477 -12.95 -41.17 21.73
C ASP A 477 -13.84 -41.80 20.64
#